data_AF-D4BSD9-F1
#
_entry.id   AF-D4BSD9-F1
#
_cell.length_a   1.000
_cell.length_b   1.000
_cell.length_c   1.000
_cell.angle_alpha   90.00
_cell.angle_beta   90.00
_cell.angle_gamma   90.00
#
_symmetry.space_group_name_H-M   'P 1'
#
loop_
_entity.id
_entity.type
_entity.pdbx_description
1 polymer ?
#
loop_
_entity_poly.entity_id
_entity_poly.type
_entity_poly.pdbx_seq_one_letter_code
_entity_poly.pdbx_strand_id
1 'polypeptide(L)'
;MKTRLERKRTMASDYVDDFLRDERESFKRKETAAKKFDNRLDNFRKSAQALRDAARQFEEAFPGMSRTMIADKLAMTGTEKNIAFDAKGELVAAPAGRKTPPAEPEPETVAEPDPETTGSDVQAADDETAPQEPAAEPDTSDDGRPAWASGNY
;
A
#
# COMPACT_ATOMS: atom_id res chain seq x y z
N MET A 1 -32.67 38.77 21.15
CA MET A 1 -32.84 38.35 19.74
C MET A 1 -31.57 38.73 18.98
N LYS A 2 -30.89 37.77 18.33
CA LYS A 2 -29.71 38.06 17.49
C LYS A 2 -30.13 38.82 16.21
N THR A 3 -29.35 39.82 15.82
CA THR A 3 -29.64 40.62 14.64
C THR A 3 -29.48 39.78 13.36
N ARG A 4 -30.08 40.22 12.24
CA ARG A 4 -29.94 39.53 10.94
C ARG A 4 -28.47 39.46 10.48
N LEU A 5 -27.67 40.46 10.83
CA LEU A 5 -26.25 40.52 10.48
C LEU A 5 -25.42 39.54 11.32
N GLU A 6 -25.69 39.44 12.62
CA GLU A 6 -25.05 38.46 13.51
C GLU A 6 -25.34 37.03 13.09
N ARG A 7 -26.57 36.70 12.68
CA ARG A 7 -26.93 35.36 12.20
C ARG A 7 -26.21 34.96 10.91
N LYS A 8 -26.02 35.90 9.97
CA LYS A 8 -25.24 35.65 8.75
C LYS A 8 -23.76 35.46 9.06
N ARG A 9 -23.23 36.23 10.02
CA ARG A 9 -21.83 36.12 10.46
C ARG A 9 -21.56 34.78 11.15
N THR A 10 -22.49 34.28 11.98
CA THR A 10 -22.35 32.96 12.60
C THR A 10 -22.38 31.86 11.55
N MET A 11 -23.35 31.89 10.62
CA MET A 11 -23.40 30.89 9.55
C MET A 11 -22.14 30.90 8.68
N ALA A 12 -21.62 32.06 8.29
CA ALA A 12 -20.38 32.15 7.53
C ALA A 12 -19.15 31.65 8.31
N SER A 13 -19.12 31.85 9.63
CA SER A 13 -18.08 31.26 10.50
C SER A 13 -18.19 29.74 10.53
N ASP A 14 -19.40 29.20 10.72
CA ASP A 14 -19.65 27.77 10.80
C ASP A 14 -19.21 27.06 9.50
N TYR A 15 -19.47 27.67 8.32
CA TYR A 15 -19.01 27.14 7.02
C TYR A 15 -17.48 27.08 6.91
N VAL A 16 -16.77 28.12 7.40
CA VAL A 16 -15.31 28.14 7.37
C VAL A 16 -14.74 27.09 8.33
N ASP A 17 -15.35 26.94 9.50
CA ASP A 17 -14.93 25.95 10.50
C ASP A 17 -15.11 24.51 10.00
N ASP A 18 -16.22 24.21 9.34
CA ASP A 18 -16.46 22.89 8.74
C ASP A 18 -15.50 22.62 7.57
N PHE A 19 -15.26 23.60 6.70
CA PHE A 19 -14.27 23.47 5.62
C PHE A 19 -12.86 23.16 6.15
N LEU A 20 -12.41 23.89 7.17
CA LEU A 20 -11.09 23.67 7.79
C LEU A 20 -11.02 22.32 8.50
N ARG A 21 -12.13 21.84 9.09
CA ARG A 21 -12.21 20.50 9.68
C ARG A 21 -12.04 19.43 8.59
N ASP A 22 -12.78 19.54 7.49
CA ASP A 22 -12.72 18.60 6.38
C ASP A 22 -11.34 18.58 5.72
N GLU A 23 -10.73 19.75 5.51
CA GLU A 23 -9.36 19.83 4.99
C GLU A 23 -8.37 19.14 5.91
N ARG A 24 -8.46 19.39 7.23
CA ARG A 24 -7.59 18.75 8.22
C ARG A 24 -7.74 17.22 8.18
N GLU A 25 -8.95 16.71 8.09
CA GLU A 25 -9.18 15.28 7.93
C GLU A 25 -8.62 14.75 6.60
N SER A 26 -8.76 15.52 5.52
CA SER A 26 -8.17 15.16 4.23
C SER A 26 -6.65 15.03 4.32
N PHE A 27 -5.99 15.95 5.05
CA PHE A 27 -4.54 15.91 5.25
C PHE A 27 -4.12 14.69 6.06
N LYS A 28 -4.85 14.31 7.12
CA LYS A 28 -4.56 13.08 7.88
C LYS A 28 -4.64 11.82 7.00
N ARG A 29 -5.68 11.74 6.15
CA ARG A 29 -5.84 10.63 5.21
C ARG A 29 -4.69 10.59 4.20
N LYS A 30 -4.32 11.75 3.64
CA LYS A 30 -3.18 11.89 2.71
C LYS A 30 -1.85 11.53 3.38
N GLU A 31 -1.61 11.97 4.60
CA GLU A 31 -0.41 11.65 5.37
C GLU A 31 -0.29 10.13 5.59
N THR A 32 -1.38 9.48 5.99
CA THR A 32 -1.42 8.03 6.18
C THR A 32 -1.15 7.29 4.87
N ALA A 33 -1.74 7.75 3.75
CA ALA A 33 -1.49 7.19 2.43
C ALA A 33 -0.03 7.36 2.00
N ALA A 34 0.57 8.54 2.24
CA ALA A 34 1.97 8.82 1.96
C ALA A 34 2.91 7.92 2.78
N LYS A 35 2.66 7.75 4.08
CA LYS A 35 3.41 6.84 4.95
C LYS A 35 3.37 5.39 4.44
N LYS A 36 2.19 4.90 4.03
CA LYS A 36 2.03 3.56 3.44
C LYS A 36 2.78 3.42 2.11
N PHE A 37 2.70 4.44 1.25
CA PHE A 37 3.43 4.47 -0.02
C PHE A 37 4.94 4.43 0.20
N ASP A 38 5.44 5.18 1.18
CA ASP A 38 6.86 5.21 1.51
C ASP A 38 7.38 3.84 1.95
N ASN A 39 6.66 3.17 2.85
CA ASN A 39 6.99 1.80 3.26
C ASN A 39 6.95 0.82 2.06
N ARG A 40 5.97 0.96 1.16
CA ARG A 40 5.93 0.17 -0.08
C ARG A 40 7.14 0.44 -0.98
N LEU A 41 7.57 1.69 -1.11
CA LEU A 41 8.78 2.03 -1.87
C LEU A 41 10.04 1.44 -1.25
N ASP A 42 10.17 1.43 0.07
CA ASP A 42 11.32 0.83 0.74
C ASP A 42 11.37 -0.68 0.55
N ASN A 43 10.22 -1.36 0.67
CA ASN A 43 10.14 -2.79 0.38
C ASN A 43 10.41 -3.10 -1.11
N PHE A 44 9.92 -2.25 -2.02
CA PHE A 44 10.22 -2.36 -3.44
C PHE A 44 11.72 -2.17 -3.75
N ARG A 45 12.40 -1.23 -3.09
CA ARG A 45 13.86 -1.07 -3.22
C ARG A 45 14.60 -2.31 -2.74
N LYS A 46 14.18 -2.90 -1.61
CA LYS A 46 14.77 -4.14 -1.10
C LYS A 46 14.57 -5.31 -2.05
N SER A 47 13.37 -5.49 -2.60
CA SER A 47 13.10 -6.56 -3.56
C SER A 47 13.84 -6.34 -4.89
N ALA A 48 13.92 -5.09 -5.37
CA ALA A 48 14.73 -4.74 -6.54
C ALA A 48 16.22 -5.05 -6.34
N GLN A 49 16.75 -4.80 -5.14
CA GLN A 49 18.12 -5.15 -4.81
C GLN A 49 18.33 -6.67 -4.81
N ALA A 50 17.44 -7.42 -4.15
CA ALA A 50 17.49 -8.88 -4.15
C ALA A 50 17.41 -9.46 -5.58
N LEU A 51 16.60 -8.86 -6.45
CA LEU A 51 16.49 -9.26 -7.85
C LEU A 51 17.79 -9.05 -8.63
N ARG A 52 18.48 -7.91 -8.42
CA ARG A 52 19.81 -7.65 -9.03
C ARG A 52 20.85 -8.64 -8.54
N ASP A 53 20.86 -8.91 -7.24
CA ASP A 53 21.84 -9.83 -6.65
C ASP A 53 21.60 -11.27 -7.13
N ALA A 54 20.34 -11.68 -7.26
CA ALA A 54 19.98 -12.96 -7.88
C ALA A 54 20.41 -13.02 -9.35
N ALA A 55 20.14 -11.98 -10.14
CA ALA A 55 20.57 -11.92 -11.54
C ALA A 55 22.09 -12.01 -11.69
N ARG A 56 22.86 -11.38 -10.80
CA ARG A 56 24.32 -11.49 -10.76
C ARG A 56 24.77 -12.92 -10.44
N GLN A 57 24.14 -13.58 -9.47
CA GLN A 57 24.43 -14.99 -9.16
C GLN A 57 24.13 -15.90 -10.35
N PHE A 58 23.07 -15.63 -11.13
CA PHE A 58 22.78 -16.36 -12.35
C PHE A 58 23.82 -16.12 -13.45
N GLU A 59 24.30 -14.89 -13.63
CA GLU A 59 25.40 -14.59 -14.57
C GLU A 59 26.69 -15.34 -14.17
N GLU A 60 27.00 -15.42 -12.87
CA GLU A 60 28.18 -16.13 -12.35
C GLU A 60 28.06 -17.66 -12.45
N ALA A 61 26.88 -18.21 -12.16
CA ALA A 61 26.64 -19.66 -12.20
C ALA A 61 26.63 -20.21 -13.64
N PHE A 62 26.30 -19.37 -14.64
CA PHE A 62 26.19 -19.77 -16.04
C PHE A 62 27.01 -18.84 -16.95
N PRO A 63 28.35 -18.95 -16.91
CA PRO A 63 29.22 -18.13 -17.76
C PRO A 63 28.89 -18.39 -19.23
N GLY A 64 28.58 -17.31 -19.96
CA GLY A 64 28.20 -17.35 -21.37
C GLY A 64 26.68 -17.33 -21.64
N MET A 65 25.83 -17.39 -20.61
CA MET A 65 24.40 -17.16 -20.78
C MET A 65 24.12 -15.66 -20.95
N SER A 66 23.38 -15.29 -22.01
CA SER A 66 23.00 -13.89 -22.23
C SER A 66 21.93 -13.45 -21.23
N ARG A 67 21.94 -12.16 -20.85
CA ARG A 67 20.92 -11.55 -19.97
C ARG A 67 19.49 -11.78 -20.45
N THR A 68 19.29 -11.77 -21.78
CA THR A 68 17.98 -12.06 -22.37
C THR A 68 17.58 -13.51 -22.11
N MET A 69 18.48 -14.49 -22.28
CA MET A 69 18.15 -15.88 -21.95
C MET A 69 17.91 -16.09 -20.45
N ILE A 70 18.63 -15.40 -19.57
CA ILE A 70 18.36 -15.44 -18.13
C ILE A 70 16.95 -14.90 -17.86
N ALA A 71 16.61 -13.73 -18.43
CA ALA A 71 15.29 -13.13 -18.28
C ALA A 71 14.16 -14.04 -18.80
N ASP A 72 14.35 -14.64 -19.98
CA ASP A 72 13.36 -15.53 -20.59
C ASP A 72 13.16 -16.80 -19.74
N LYS A 73 14.25 -17.38 -19.21
CA LYS A 73 14.17 -18.57 -18.33
C LYS A 73 13.51 -18.28 -16.99
N LEU A 74 13.73 -17.09 -16.46
CA LEU A 74 13.11 -16.62 -15.22
C LEU A 74 11.71 -16.04 -15.45
N ALA A 75 11.20 -16.05 -16.69
CA ALA A 75 9.93 -15.43 -17.08
C ALA A 75 9.80 -13.97 -16.62
N MET A 76 10.91 -13.23 -16.64
CA MET A 76 10.95 -11.85 -16.18
C MET A 76 10.15 -10.96 -17.11
N THR A 77 9.38 -10.06 -16.53
CA THR A 77 8.77 -8.95 -17.27
C THR A 77 9.85 -7.99 -17.79
N GLY A 78 9.49 -7.15 -18.78
CA GLY A 78 10.40 -6.13 -19.30
C GLY A 78 10.92 -5.18 -18.21
N THR A 79 10.07 -4.84 -17.24
CA THR A 79 10.44 -3.99 -16.09
C THR A 79 11.40 -4.70 -15.15
N GLU A 80 11.14 -5.96 -14.81
CA GLU A 80 12.03 -6.75 -13.95
C GLU A 80 13.38 -6.96 -14.63
N LYS A 81 13.42 -7.24 -15.93
CA LYS A 81 14.65 -7.33 -16.71
C LYS A 81 15.46 -6.03 -16.62
N ASN A 82 14.82 -4.88 -16.79
CA ASN A 82 15.48 -3.58 -16.69
C ASN A 82 16.06 -3.34 -15.28
N ILE A 83 15.33 -3.71 -14.23
CA ILE A 83 15.76 -3.54 -12.83
C ILE A 83 16.89 -4.52 -12.47
N ALA A 84 16.78 -5.78 -12.87
CA ALA A 84 17.68 -6.87 -12.49
C ALA A 84 19.09 -6.69 -13.08
N PHE A 85 19.16 -6.20 -14.32
CA PHE A 85 20.43 -5.98 -15.02
C PHE A 85 20.89 -4.51 -14.98
N ASP A 86 20.23 -3.66 -14.18
CA ASP A 86 20.69 -2.32 -13.85
C ASP A 86 21.89 -2.41 -12.90
N ALA A 87 23.08 -2.47 -13.49
CA ALA A 87 24.34 -2.58 -12.75
C ALA A 87 24.59 -1.41 -11.78
N LYS A 88 23.99 -0.25 -12.04
CA LYS A 88 24.18 0.95 -11.22
C LYS A 88 23.09 1.11 -10.16
N GLY A 89 21.96 0.44 -10.33
CA GLY A 89 20.80 0.57 -9.46
C GLY A 89 20.08 1.93 -9.56
N GLU A 90 20.32 2.69 -10.64
CA GLU A 90 19.78 4.04 -10.86
C GLU A 90 18.24 4.04 -11.00
N LEU A 91 17.65 2.98 -11.55
CA LEU A 91 16.20 2.91 -11.79
C LEU A 91 15.38 2.83 -10.50
N VAL A 92 15.95 2.23 -9.46
CA VAL A 92 15.29 2.05 -8.15
C VAL A 92 16.28 2.44 -7.05
N ALA A 93 16.63 3.73 -7.05
CA ALA A 93 17.53 4.31 -6.06
C ALA A 93 16.78 4.75 -4.79
N ALA A 94 17.49 4.72 -3.66
CA ALA A 94 17.06 5.38 -2.45
C ALA A 94 17.18 6.92 -2.64
N PRO A 95 16.23 7.72 -2.13
CA PRO A 95 16.32 9.17 -2.22
C PRO A 95 17.57 9.67 -1.48
N ALA A 96 18.44 10.38 -2.17
CA ALA A 96 19.60 11.02 -1.56
C ALA A 96 19.12 12.07 -0.55
N GLY A 97 19.36 11.84 0.74
CA GLY A 97 19.23 12.89 1.76
C GLY A 97 18.10 12.76 2.79
N ARG A 98 17.39 11.63 2.90
CA ARG A 98 16.53 11.41 4.08
C ARG A 98 17.38 11.01 5.29
N LYS A 99 17.69 11.98 6.15
CA LYS A 99 17.93 11.70 7.56
C LYS A 99 16.72 10.93 8.07
N THR A 100 16.94 9.76 8.65
CA THR A 100 15.93 9.03 9.43
C THR A 100 15.23 10.02 10.37
N PRO A 101 13.91 10.24 10.28
CA PRO A 101 13.21 10.88 11.38
C PRO A 101 13.42 10.01 12.63
N PRO A 102 13.62 10.61 13.82
CA PRO A 102 13.68 9.85 15.07
C PRO A 102 12.46 8.93 15.17
N ALA A 103 12.68 7.69 15.62
CA ALA A 103 11.60 6.78 15.94
C ALA A 103 10.60 7.49 16.87
N GLU A 104 9.36 7.64 16.42
CA GLU A 104 8.27 8.11 17.25
C GLU A 104 8.09 7.07 18.38
N PRO A 105 8.14 7.48 19.66
CA PRO A 105 8.03 6.53 20.77
C PRO A 105 6.66 5.83 20.72
N GLU A 106 6.69 4.51 20.91
CA GLU A 106 5.49 3.67 20.99
C GLU A 106 4.52 4.25 22.04
N PRO A 107 3.20 4.26 21.77
CA PRO A 107 2.24 4.64 22.80
C PRO A 107 2.34 3.62 23.95
N GLU A 108 2.61 4.11 25.15
CA GLU A 108 2.58 3.34 26.39
C GLU A 108 1.25 2.59 26.48
N THR A 109 1.30 1.27 26.29
CA THR A 109 0.21 0.37 26.60
C THR A 109 -0.04 0.43 28.10
N VAL A 110 -1.10 1.17 28.48
CA VAL A 110 -1.70 1.06 29.81
C VAL A 110 -2.08 -0.40 30.01
N ALA A 111 -1.49 -1.02 31.02
CA ALA A 111 -1.80 -2.37 31.45
C ALA A 111 -3.28 -2.47 31.84
N GLU A 112 -4.07 -3.18 31.04
CA GLU A 112 -5.33 -3.75 31.48
C GLU A 112 -5.03 -5.01 32.32
N PRO A 113 -5.69 -5.20 33.48
CA PRO A 113 -5.43 -6.35 34.33
C PRO A 113 -6.01 -7.66 33.76
N ASP A 114 -5.26 -8.72 34.02
CA ASP A 114 -5.42 -10.13 33.67
C ASP A 114 -6.85 -10.69 33.87
N PRO A 115 -7.46 -11.38 32.87
CA PRO A 115 -8.67 -12.16 33.11
C PRO A 115 -8.31 -13.51 33.75
N GLU A 116 -8.67 -13.66 35.03
CA GLU A 116 -8.64 -14.94 35.73
C GLU A 116 -9.33 -16.06 34.93
N THR A 117 -8.63 -17.18 34.87
CA THR A 117 -9.08 -18.47 34.37
C THR A 117 -10.25 -19.01 35.19
N THR A 118 -11.35 -19.40 34.54
CA THR A 118 -12.23 -20.47 35.02
C THR A 118 -12.88 -21.14 33.82
N GLY A 119 -12.50 -22.39 33.58
CA GLY A 119 -12.95 -23.18 32.45
C GLY A 119 -14.38 -23.72 32.58
N SER A 120 -14.92 -24.13 31.43
CA SER A 120 -15.65 -25.39 31.31
C SER A 120 -15.79 -25.77 29.83
N ASP A 121 -15.36 -26.99 29.60
CA ASP A 121 -15.63 -27.93 28.52
C ASP A 121 -17.05 -27.86 27.94
N VAL A 122 -17.18 -27.96 26.61
CA VAL A 122 -18.15 -28.82 25.90
C VAL A 122 -17.69 -28.98 24.45
N GLN A 123 -17.38 -30.22 24.10
CA GLN A 123 -17.26 -30.73 22.75
C GLN A 123 -18.65 -31.17 22.27
N ALA A 124 -19.09 -30.72 21.09
CA ALA A 124 -20.14 -31.38 20.33
C ALA A 124 -19.83 -31.22 18.83
N ALA A 125 -19.48 -32.34 18.20
CA ALA A 125 -19.45 -32.48 16.76
C ALA A 125 -20.88 -32.37 16.23
N ASP A 126 -21.08 -31.64 15.13
CA ASP A 126 -22.14 -31.97 14.20
C ASP A 126 -21.73 -31.57 12.78
N ASP A 127 -21.91 -32.53 11.89
CA ASP A 127 -21.56 -32.57 10.49
C ASP A 127 -22.86 -32.40 9.71
N GLU A 128 -23.09 -31.26 9.06
CA GLU A 128 -24.09 -31.18 7.98
C GLU A 128 -23.75 -30.04 6.99
N THR A 129 -23.26 -30.48 5.82
CA THR A 129 -23.62 -30.07 4.46
C THR A 129 -24.06 -28.61 4.22
N ALA A 130 -23.17 -27.86 3.57
CA ALA A 130 -23.42 -26.53 3.02
C ALA A 130 -24.44 -26.54 1.85
N PRO A 131 -25.36 -25.56 1.77
CA PRO A 131 -26.15 -25.33 0.56
C PRO A 131 -25.28 -24.70 -0.54
N GLN A 132 -25.18 -25.36 -1.69
CA GLN A 132 -24.60 -24.80 -2.91
C GLN A 132 -25.53 -23.71 -3.48
N GLU A 133 -25.05 -22.47 -3.54
CA GLU A 133 -25.66 -21.44 -4.39
C GLU A 133 -25.17 -21.57 -5.85
N PRO A 134 -26.06 -21.37 -6.83
CA PRO A 134 -25.76 -21.61 -8.24
C PRO A 134 -24.81 -20.57 -8.84
N ALA A 135 -23.93 -21.07 -9.72
CA ALA A 135 -22.94 -20.31 -10.47
C ALA A 135 -23.53 -19.09 -11.20
N ALA A 136 -23.09 -17.90 -10.79
CA ALA A 136 -23.24 -16.69 -11.60
C ALA A 136 -22.10 -16.61 -12.61
N GLU A 137 -22.46 -16.40 -13.87
CA GLU A 137 -21.58 -16.24 -15.03
C GLU A 137 -20.59 -15.08 -14.84
N PRO A 138 -19.39 -15.12 -15.45
CA PRO A 138 -18.46 -14.00 -15.41
C PRO A 138 -18.98 -12.86 -16.29
N ASP A 139 -19.52 -11.82 -15.65
CA ASP A 139 -19.83 -10.56 -16.31
C ASP A 139 -18.50 -9.87 -16.69
N THR A 140 -18.12 -9.99 -17.95
CA THR A 140 -17.01 -9.24 -18.54
C THR A 140 -17.47 -7.80 -18.78
N SER A 141 -17.42 -6.97 -17.74
CA SER A 141 -17.47 -5.50 -17.88
C SER A 141 -16.12 -4.90 -17.51
N ASP A 142 -15.20 -5.02 -18.46
CA ASP A 142 -14.06 -4.10 -18.61
C ASP A 142 -14.59 -2.82 -19.25
N ASP A 143 -14.74 -1.76 -18.47
CA ASP A 143 -14.59 -0.37 -18.95
C ASP A 143 -14.40 0.62 -17.79
N GLY A 144 -13.54 0.22 -16.84
CA GLY A 144 -13.06 1.08 -15.75
C GLY A 144 -11.93 2.01 -16.17
N ARG A 145 -11.94 2.52 -17.41
CA ARG A 145 -10.86 3.36 -17.92
C ARG A 145 -10.84 4.69 -17.15
N PRO A 146 -9.76 5.02 -16.43
CA PRO A 146 -9.72 6.24 -15.63
C PRO A 146 -9.77 7.47 -16.53
N ALA A 147 -10.52 8.49 -16.10
CA ALA A 147 -10.90 9.67 -16.89
C ALA A 147 -9.74 10.51 -17.51
N TRP A 148 -8.48 10.23 -17.16
CA TRP A 148 -7.31 10.92 -17.71
C TRP A 148 -6.79 10.28 -19.02
N ALA A 149 -7.28 9.11 -19.41
CA ALA A 149 -6.77 8.38 -20.56
C ALA A 149 -7.38 8.81 -21.91
N SER A 150 -8.39 9.70 -21.93
CA SER A 150 -8.97 10.27 -23.15
C SER A 150 -8.47 11.69 -23.38
N GLY A 151 -7.27 11.82 -23.95
CA GLY A 151 -6.74 13.09 -24.40
C GLY A 151 -5.75 12.86 -25.54
N ASN A 152 -6.24 13.00 -26.77
CA ASN A 152 -5.36 13.20 -27.92
C ASN A 152 -4.83 14.63 -27.88
N TYR A 153 -3.50 14.77 -27.79
CA TYR A 153 -2.73 15.92 -28.26
C TYR A 153 -1.54 15.40 -29.05
#